data_AF-A0A8J7VNS5-F1
#
_entry.id   AF-A0A8J7VNS5-F1
#
_cell.length_a   1.000
_cell.length_b   1.000
_cell.length_c   1.000
_cell.angle_alpha   90.00
_cell.angle_beta   90.00
_cell.angle_gamma   90.00
#
_symmetry.space_group_name_H-M   'P 1'
#
loop_
_entity.id
_entity.type
_entity.pdbx_description
1 polymer ?
#
loop_
_entity_poly.entity_id
_entity_poly.type
_entity_poly.pdbx_seq_one_letter_code
_entity_poly.pdbx_strand_id
1 'polypeptide(L)'
;MRWKMDKHAPERKYALPEAGLVVTDGLSVSGYASLFGLRDQGGDVVQKGAYAASLKRLSAAGRGVKMLWQHDPAQPIGIWDEVREDATG
;
A
#
# COMPACT_ATOMS: atom_id res chain seq x y z
N MET A 1 27.77 -1.03 20.70
CA MET A 1 26.51 -0.29 20.48
C MET A 1 25.38 -1.09 21.11
N ARG A 2 24.62 -0.48 22.03
CA ARG A 2 23.59 -1.17 22.84
C ARG A 2 22.23 -0.60 22.42
N TRP A 3 21.50 -1.33 21.59
CA TRP A 3 20.14 -0.97 21.19
C TRP A 3 19.21 -1.21 22.39
N LYS A 4 18.58 -0.15 22.91
CA LYS A 4 17.45 -0.31 23.82
C LYS A 4 16.23 -0.62 22.95
N MET A 5 15.75 -1.86 23.02
CA MET A 5 14.47 -2.25 22.44
C MET A 5 13.36 -1.82 23.39
N ASP A 6 12.67 -0.73 23.04
CA ASP A 6 11.40 -0.38 23.64
C ASP A 6 10.34 -1.33 23.06
N LYS A 7 9.90 -2.31 23.87
CA LYS A 7 9.11 -3.48 23.43
C LYS A 7 7.67 -3.20 22.96
N HIS A 8 7.31 -1.95 22.67
CA HIS A 8 5.91 -1.57 22.37
C HIS A 8 5.76 -0.55 21.23
N ALA A 9 6.84 -0.04 20.65
CA ALA A 9 6.74 0.78 19.44
C ALA A 9 6.79 -0.14 18.20
N PRO A 10 5.91 0.05 17.20
CA PRO A 10 6.03 -0.70 15.94
C PRO A 10 7.42 -0.46 15.35
N GLU A 11 8.08 -1.54 14.94
CA GLU A 11 9.39 -1.46 14.29
C GLU A 11 9.28 -0.53 13.08
N ARG A 12 10.05 0.57 13.07
CA ARG A 12 10.13 1.48 11.93
C ARG A 12 11.34 1.12 11.08
N LYS A 13 11.09 0.66 9.86
CA LYS A 13 12.16 0.39 8.90
C LYS A 13 12.45 1.64 8.09
N TYR A 14 13.71 2.06 8.08
CA TYR A 14 14.19 3.17 7.26
C TYR A 14 15.22 2.63 6.28
N ALA A 15 15.05 2.91 4.99
CA ALA A 15 16.10 2.75 3.99
C ALA A 15 16.63 4.14 3.66
N LEU A 16 17.92 4.38 3.91
CA LEU A 16 18.55 5.61 3.46
C LEU A 16 18.59 5.57 1.92
N PRO A 17 18.22 6.65 1.23
CA PRO A 17 18.42 6.72 -0.21
C PRO A 17 19.92 6.58 -0.50
N GLU A 18 20.27 5.79 -1.50
CA GLU A 18 21.66 5.75 -1.98
C GLU A 18 22.07 7.14 -2.47
N ALA A 19 23.31 7.53 -2.22
CA ALA A 19 23.83 8.82 -2.63
C ALA A 19 23.69 8.96 -4.15
N GLY A 20 22.95 9.98 -4.60
CA GLY A 20 22.70 10.24 -6.02
C GLY A 20 21.34 9.80 -6.55
N LEU A 21 20.39 9.40 -5.69
CA LEU A 21 19.00 9.19 -6.12
C LEU A 21 18.36 10.53 -6.51
N VAL A 22 18.37 10.83 -7.82
CA VAL A 22 17.73 12.00 -8.42
C VAL A 22 16.53 11.52 -9.21
N VAL A 23 15.36 12.08 -8.93
CA VAL A 23 14.12 11.77 -9.67
C VAL A 23 13.98 12.73 -10.83
N THR A 24 14.00 12.21 -12.06
CA THR A 24 14.06 13.01 -13.28
C THR A 24 12.73 13.11 -14.05
N ASP A 25 11.86 12.10 -13.95
CA ASP A 25 10.71 11.92 -14.88
C ASP A 25 9.35 11.75 -14.17
N GLY A 26 9.14 12.51 -13.09
CA GLY A 26 7.92 12.43 -12.28
C GLY A 26 7.92 11.25 -11.31
N LEU A 27 7.15 11.40 -10.23
CA LEU A 27 7.03 10.43 -9.14
C LEU A 27 5.72 9.64 -9.31
N SER A 28 5.73 8.58 -10.13
CA SER A 28 4.58 7.67 -10.20
C SER A 28 4.91 6.34 -9.52
N VAL A 29 3.96 5.85 -8.73
CA VAL A 29 4.02 4.53 -8.09
C VAL A 29 2.81 3.75 -8.57
N SER A 30 3.02 2.53 -9.03
CA SER A 30 1.96 1.63 -9.47
C SER A 30 2.35 0.17 -9.20
N GLY A 31 1.34 -0.71 -9.16
CA GLY A 31 1.55 -2.13 -8.94
C GLY A 31 0.27 -2.83 -8.50
N TYR A 32 0.35 -4.15 -8.36
CA TYR A 32 -0.74 -4.98 -7.87
C TYR A 32 -0.74 -5.02 -6.34
N ALA A 33 -1.85 -4.61 -5.72
CA ALA A 33 -2.04 -4.72 -4.27
C ALA A 33 -2.38 -6.14 -3.82
N SER A 34 -3.02 -6.92 -4.70
CA SER A 34 -3.27 -8.35 -4.54
C SER A 34 -3.29 -9.02 -5.91
N LEU A 35 -3.06 -10.33 -5.95
CA LEU A 35 -3.17 -11.14 -7.16
C LEU A 35 -4.25 -12.19 -6.94
N PHE A 36 -5.17 -12.34 -7.89
CA PHE A 36 -6.25 -13.31 -7.75
C PHE A 36 -5.73 -14.75 -7.80
N GLY A 37 -6.28 -15.60 -6.93
CA GLY A 37 -5.94 -17.01 -6.89
C GLY A 37 -4.56 -17.33 -6.30
N LEU A 38 -3.75 -16.32 -5.95
CA LEU A 38 -2.48 -16.50 -5.26
C LEU A 38 -2.68 -16.38 -3.75
N ARG A 39 -2.12 -17.35 -3.01
CA ARG A 39 -2.15 -17.32 -1.55
C ARG A 39 -1.12 -16.34 -1.02
N ASP A 40 -1.54 -15.39 -0.19
CA ASP A 40 -0.63 -14.44 0.45
C ASP A 40 0.09 -15.05 1.68
N GLN A 41 0.93 -14.24 2.34
CA GLN A 41 1.67 -14.67 3.53
C GLN A 41 0.77 -14.86 4.78
N GLY A 42 -0.41 -14.24 4.80
CA GLY A 42 -1.43 -14.46 5.83
C GLY A 42 -2.22 -15.75 5.61
N GLY A 43 -2.17 -16.29 4.39
CA GLY A 43 -2.81 -17.52 3.98
C GLY A 43 -4.13 -17.33 3.23
N ASP A 44 -4.51 -16.09 2.93
CA ASP A 44 -5.74 -15.75 2.22
C ASP A 44 -5.56 -15.88 0.71
N VAL A 45 -6.65 -16.19 0.00
CA VAL A 45 -6.68 -16.22 -1.47
C VAL A 45 -7.78 -15.29 -1.96
N VAL A 46 -7.38 -14.18 -2.58
CA VAL A 46 -8.33 -13.19 -3.10
C VAL A 46 -8.95 -13.70 -4.40
N GLN A 47 -10.27 -13.54 -4.52
CA GLN A 47 -11.04 -13.93 -5.70
C GLN A 47 -11.42 -12.70 -6.53
N LYS A 48 -11.64 -12.89 -7.83
CA LYS A 48 -12.16 -11.85 -8.72
C LYS A 48 -13.46 -11.27 -8.18
N GLY A 49 -13.58 -9.94 -8.14
CA GLY A 49 -14.77 -9.25 -7.65
C GLY A 49 -14.81 -9.06 -6.13
N ALA A 50 -13.80 -9.51 -5.39
CA ALA A 50 -13.74 -9.34 -3.94
C ALA A 50 -13.78 -7.85 -3.52
N TYR A 51 -13.21 -6.96 -4.33
CA TYR A 51 -13.15 -5.53 -4.06
C TYR A 51 -14.22 -4.71 -4.80
N ALA A 52 -14.83 -5.25 -5.85
CA ALA A 52 -15.75 -4.53 -6.74
C ALA A 52 -16.80 -3.68 -6.01
N ALA A 53 -17.51 -4.27 -5.04
CA ALA A 53 -18.57 -3.55 -4.30
C ALA A 53 -18.02 -2.39 -3.46
N SER A 54 -16.85 -2.57 -2.86
CA SER A 54 -16.21 -1.54 -2.01
C SER A 54 -15.61 -0.43 -2.85
N LEU A 55 -14.95 -0.75 -3.97
CA LEU A 55 -14.41 0.25 -4.91
C LEU A 55 -15.54 1.09 -5.52
N LYS A 56 -16.65 0.45 -5.92
CA LYS A 56 -17.84 1.16 -6.41
C LYS A 56 -18.40 2.13 -5.38
N ARG A 57 -18.53 1.70 -4.12
CA ARG A 57 -19.02 2.56 -3.03
C ARG A 57 -18.06 3.72 -2.73
N LEU A 58 -16.76 3.47 -2.79
CA LEU A 58 -15.73 4.47 -2.56
C LEU A 58 -15.79 5.58 -3.63
N SER A 59 -15.83 5.17 -4.89
CA SER A 59 -15.97 6.05 -6.06
C SER A 59 -17.28 6.85 -6.02
N ALA A 60 -18.41 6.20 -5.75
CA ALA A 60 -19.71 6.87 -5.65
C ALA A 60 -19.76 7.93 -4.53
N ALA A 61 -18.95 7.77 -3.48
CA ALA A 61 -18.83 8.72 -2.39
C ALA A 61 -17.77 9.82 -2.65
N GLY A 62 -17.11 9.83 -3.82
CA GLY A 62 -16.03 10.76 -4.12
C GLY A 62 -14.80 10.60 -3.20
N ARG A 63 -14.58 9.39 -2.66
CA ARG A 63 -13.48 9.09 -1.74
C ARG A 63 -12.38 8.31 -2.44
N GLY A 64 -11.12 8.57 -2.06
CA GLY A 64 -9.94 7.82 -2.50
C GLY A 64 -9.35 6.92 -1.40
N VAL A 65 -8.48 6.00 -1.80
CA VAL A 65 -7.75 5.12 -0.87
C VAL A 65 -6.49 5.86 -0.38
N LYS A 66 -6.28 5.90 0.93
CA LYS A 66 -5.10 6.54 1.52
C LYS A 66 -3.86 5.69 1.30
N MET A 67 -2.76 6.33 0.90
CA MET A 67 -1.42 5.74 0.96
C MET A 67 -0.86 6.01 2.36
N LEU A 68 -0.56 4.94 3.11
CA LEU A 68 -0.12 5.03 4.50
C LEU A 68 1.36 4.74 4.63
N TRP A 69 2.05 5.49 5.48
CA TRP A 69 3.41 5.15 5.88
C TRP A 69 3.40 3.90 6.77
N GLN A 70 4.06 2.82 6.33
CA GLN A 70 4.23 1.57 7.10
C GLN A 70 2.93 1.04 7.75
N HIS A 71 1.80 1.09 7.01
CA HIS A 71 0.47 0.70 7.49
C HIS A 71 -0.07 1.47 8.71
N ASP A 72 0.55 2.59 9.10
CA ASP A 72 0.05 3.44 10.19
C ASP A 72 -1.11 4.33 9.68
N PRO A 73 -2.36 4.12 10.14
CA PRO A 73 -3.51 4.92 9.70
C PRO A 73 -3.44 6.38 10.16
N ALA A 74 -2.60 6.72 11.13
CA ALA A 74 -2.36 8.08 11.58
C ALA A 74 -1.36 8.84 10.68
N GLN A 75 -0.67 8.17 9.77
CA GLN A 75 0.36 8.75 8.90
C GLN A 75 0.05 8.55 7.40
N PRO A 76 -0.95 9.26 6.84
CA PRO A 76 -1.16 9.30 5.41
C PRO A 76 -0.06 10.10 4.71
N ILE A 77 0.50 9.52 3.65
CA ILE A 77 1.55 10.12 2.81
C ILE A 77 1.06 10.46 1.40
N GLY A 78 -0.22 10.21 1.11
CA GLY A 78 -0.84 10.50 -0.17
C GLY A 78 -2.20 9.85 -0.31
N ILE A 79 -2.82 10.03 -1.48
CA ILE A 79 -4.04 9.34 -1.93
C ILE A 79 -3.70 8.67 -3.26
N TRP A 80 -4.14 7.44 -3.47
CA TRP A 80 -3.99 6.77 -4.75
C TRP A 80 -4.85 7.44 -5.81
N ASP A 81 -4.24 7.76 -6.96
CA ASP A 81 -4.94 8.37 -8.10
C ASP A 81 -5.97 7.40 -8.71
N GLU A 82 -5.62 6.11 -8.78
CA GLU A 82 -6.48 5.05 -9.31
C GLU A 82 -6.35 3.76 -8.48
N VAL A 83 -7.48 3.10 -8.23
CA VAL A 83 -7.54 1.73 -7.71
C VAL A 83 -8.67 1.00 -8.44
N ARG A 84 -8.35 -0.13 -9.07
CA ARG A 84 -9.31 -0.97 -9.79
C ARG A 84 -8.92 -2.45 -9.66
N GLU A 85 -9.87 -3.32 -9.95
CA GLU A 85 -9.59 -4.72 -10.28
C GLU A 85 -9.38 -4.85 -11.79
N ASP A 86 -8.47 -5.72 -12.22
CA ASP A 86 -8.32 -6.14 -13.62
C ASP A 86 -8.40 -7.67 -13.78
N ALA A 87 -7.85 -8.23 -14.86
CA ALA A 87 -7.90 -9.68 -15.08
C ALA A 87 -7.01 -10.48 -14.10
N THR A 88 -6.00 -9.82 -13.54
CA THR A 88 -4.89 -10.37 -12.75
C THR A 88 -5.08 -10.13 -11.26
N GLY A 89 -5.51 -8.94 -10.85
CA GLY A 89 -5.62 -8.55 -9.43
C GLY A 89 -6.50 -7.32 -9.19
#